data_AF-A0A409XSN2-F1
#
_entry.id   AF-A0A409XSN2-F1
#
_cell.length_a   1.000
_cell.length_b   1.000
_cell.length_c   1.000
_cell.angle_alpha   90.00
_cell.angle_beta   90.00
_cell.angle_gamma   90.00
#
_symmetry.space_group_name_H-M   'P 1'
#
loop_
_entity.id
_entity.type
_entity.pdbx_description
1 polymer ?
#
loop_
_entity_poly.entity_id
_entity_poly.type
_entity_poly.pdbx_seq_one_letter_code
_entity_poly.pdbx_strand_id
1 'polypeptide(L)'
;MLFKSFFTSLSLAATLAFSARADTIAAYNGTDCTGSVGNSVQCDGSCHDFTDRHSLKTSTGGIHCVTYFQSPGCVGTPGQDLNTNIINSGQCQHVNTGGPVKSFKCSPTPTCLAWYELILLAIACD
;
A
#
# COMPACT_ATOMS: atom_id res chain seq x y z
N MET A 1 56.94 0.34 -17.93
CA MET A 1 55.72 1.03 -18.40
C MET A 1 54.53 0.31 -17.79
N LEU A 2 53.82 0.99 -16.90
CA LEU A 2 52.75 0.48 -16.05
C LEU A 2 51.41 0.71 -16.76
N PHE A 3 50.80 -0.31 -17.35
CA PHE A 3 49.42 -0.19 -17.86
C PHE A 3 48.45 -0.64 -16.76
N LYS A 4 47.95 0.34 -15.99
CA LYS A 4 46.84 0.14 -15.06
C LYS A 4 45.53 0.19 -15.85
N SER A 5 44.96 -0.96 -16.15
CA SER A 5 43.61 -1.06 -16.70
C SER A 5 42.59 -0.79 -15.59
N PHE A 6 41.95 0.37 -15.65
CA PHE A 6 40.75 0.69 -14.88
C PHE A 6 39.53 0.10 -15.60
N PHE A 7 39.04 -1.05 -15.15
CA PHE A 7 37.72 -1.53 -15.55
C PHE A 7 36.69 -0.96 -14.57
N THR A 8 36.19 0.24 -14.88
CA THR A 8 34.99 0.80 -14.25
C THR A 8 33.77 0.07 -14.81
N SER A 9 33.27 -0.92 -14.08
CA SER A 9 31.99 -1.57 -14.36
C SER A 9 30.85 -0.62 -14.01
N LEU A 10 30.16 -0.15 -15.04
CA LEU A 10 28.99 0.72 -14.97
C LEU A 10 27.79 -0.10 -14.44
N SER A 11 27.43 0.04 -13.17
CA SER A 11 26.23 -0.58 -12.59
C SER A 11 25.00 0.16 -13.10
N LEU A 12 24.29 -0.46 -14.05
CA LEU A 12 23.00 0.03 -14.53
C LEU A 12 21.92 -0.27 -13.47
N ALA A 13 21.70 0.67 -12.55
CA ALA A 13 20.55 0.62 -11.64
C ALA A 13 19.29 0.97 -12.44
N ALA A 14 18.59 -0.05 -12.95
CA ALA A 14 17.27 0.12 -13.54
C ALA A 14 16.27 0.44 -12.43
N THR A 15 16.05 1.72 -12.15
CA THR A 15 14.90 2.16 -11.35
C THR A 15 13.65 1.95 -12.19
N LEU A 16 12.93 0.85 -11.92
CA LEU A 16 11.58 0.64 -12.41
C LEU A 16 10.66 1.69 -11.77
N ALA A 17 10.60 2.88 -12.36
CA ALA A 17 9.59 3.86 -12.04
C ALA A 17 8.25 3.33 -12.58
N PHE A 18 7.54 2.57 -11.75
CA PHE A 18 6.16 2.19 -12.03
C PHE A 18 5.31 3.47 -12.08
N SER A 19 5.07 3.96 -13.29
CA SER A 19 4.05 4.96 -13.59
C SER A 19 2.68 4.31 -13.44
N ALA A 20 2.25 4.05 -12.21
CA ALA A 20 0.83 3.96 -11.94
C ALA A 20 0.24 5.35 -12.21
N ARG A 21 -0.85 5.42 -12.98
CA ARG A 21 -1.67 6.63 -13.00
C ARG A 21 -1.97 6.99 -11.55
N ALA A 22 -2.07 8.28 -11.26
CA ALA A 22 -2.28 8.83 -9.92
C ALA A 22 -3.62 8.37 -9.33
N ASP A 23 -3.70 7.10 -8.99
CA ASP A 23 -4.86 6.46 -8.44
C ASP A 23 -4.89 6.83 -6.97
N THR A 24 -5.85 7.67 -6.64
CA THR A 24 -6.04 8.19 -5.31
C THR A 24 -7.02 7.34 -4.54
N ILE A 25 -6.98 7.46 -3.23
CA ILE A 25 -7.96 6.85 -2.33
C ILE A 25 -8.39 7.90 -1.32
N ALA A 26 -9.67 7.88 -0.98
CA ALA A 26 -10.27 8.76 0.01
C ALA A 26 -10.97 7.92 1.08
N ALA A 27 -10.75 8.30 2.34
CA ALA A 27 -11.41 7.70 3.50
C ALA A 27 -12.64 8.50 3.91
N TYR A 28 -13.70 7.82 4.34
CA TYR A 28 -14.97 8.42 4.73
C TYR A 28 -15.34 8.00 6.14
N ASN A 29 -16.05 8.85 6.87
CA ASN A 29 -16.56 8.51 8.20
C ASN A 29 -17.88 7.71 8.15
N GLY A 30 -18.59 7.69 7.03
CA GLY A 30 -19.70 6.75 6.81
C GLY A 30 -19.20 5.35 6.44
N THR A 31 -20.05 4.34 6.61
CA THR A 31 -19.77 2.96 6.20
C THR A 31 -19.89 2.75 4.69
N ASP A 32 -20.71 3.58 4.02
CA ASP A 32 -21.04 3.46 2.59
C ASP A 32 -20.42 4.60 1.77
N CYS A 33 -19.24 5.06 2.16
CA CYS A 33 -18.54 6.20 1.56
C CYS A 33 -19.40 7.47 1.53
N THR A 34 -20.16 7.65 2.62
CA THR A 34 -21.00 8.81 2.89
C THR A 34 -20.37 9.69 3.96
N GLY A 35 -20.92 10.89 4.15
CA GLY A 35 -20.49 11.81 5.20
C GLY A 35 -19.21 12.59 4.86
N SER A 36 -18.41 12.88 5.88
CA SER A 36 -17.16 13.64 5.74
C SER A 36 -16.10 12.80 5.04
N VAL A 37 -15.59 13.34 3.93
CA VAL A 37 -14.42 12.81 3.23
C VAL A 37 -13.14 13.35 3.85
N GLY A 38 -12.16 12.46 4.04
CA GLY A 38 -10.79 12.82 4.39
C GLY A 38 -10.01 13.31 3.17
N ASN A 39 -8.70 13.47 3.34
CA ASN A 39 -7.83 13.84 2.21
C ASN A 39 -7.79 12.71 1.17
N SER A 40 -7.89 13.07 -0.11
CA SER A 40 -7.59 12.14 -1.20
C SER A 40 -6.07 12.02 -1.31
N VAL A 41 -5.56 10.81 -1.17
CA VAL A 41 -4.13 10.52 -1.11
C VAL A 41 -3.73 9.55 -2.20
N GLN A 42 -2.48 9.60 -2.65
CA GLN A 42 -1.97 8.70 -3.67
C GLN A 42 -1.80 7.29 -3.11
N CYS A 43 -2.14 6.28 -3.92
CA CYS A 43 -1.81 4.89 -3.66
C CYS A 43 -0.40 4.58 -4.18
N ASP A 44 0.62 5.04 -3.47
CA ASP A 44 2.04 4.89 -3.81
C ASP A 44 2.83 4.06 -2.78
N GLY A 45 2.12 3.44 -1.83
CA GLY A 45 2.69 2.71 -0.70
C GLY A 45 2.95 3.56 0.55
N SER A 46 2.70 4.87 0.51
CA SER A 46 2.85 5.73 1.69
C SER A 46 1.79 5.44 2.75
N CYS A 47 2.11 5.78 4.00
CA CYS A 47 1.21 5.61 5.12
C CYS A 47 0.26 6.79 5.29
N HIS A 48 -1.01 6.51 5.54
CA HIS A 48 -2.05 7.50 5.74
C HIS A 48 -2.87 7.23 7.01
N ASP A 49 -3.34 8.30 7.65
CA ASP A 49 -4.21 8.19 8.81
C ASP A 49 -5.62 7.72 8.42
N PHE A 50 -6.20 6.88 9.26
CA PHE A 50 -7.57 6.36 9.12
C PHE A 50 -8.42 6.65 10.36
N THR A 51 -7.98 7.55 11.23
CA THR A 51 -8.65 7.81 12.50
C THR A 51 -10.06 8.37 12.23
N ASP A 52 -11.05 7.79 12.91
CA ASP A 52 -12.48 8.10 12.80
C ASP A 52 -13.05 7.93 11.38
N ARG A 53 -12.46 7.01 10.61
CA ARG A 53 -12.94 6.59 9.28
C ARG A 53 -13.45 5.15 9.30
N HIS A 54 -14.38 4.84 8.41
CA HIS A 54 -15.11 3.58 8.36
C HIS A 54 -15.22 2.97 6.97
N SER A 55 -14.92 3.73 5.91
CA SER A 55 -14.86 3.22 4.55
C SER A 55 -13.83 3.93 3.70
N LEU A 56 -13.47 3.30 2.59
CA LEU A 56 -12.54 3.81 1.60
C LEU A 56 -13.15 3.73 0.21
N LYS A 57 -12.82 4.71 -0.63
CA LYS A 57 -13.13 4.69 -2.05
C LYS A 57 -11.90 5.08 -2.84
N THR A 58 -11.53 4.24 -3.78
CA THR A 58 -10.46 4.54 -4.74
C THR A 58 -11.02 5.41 -5.86
N SER A 59 -10.17 6.26 -6.44
CA SER A 59 -10.51 6.93 -7.68
C SER A 59 -10.64 5.93 -8.82
N THR A 60 -11.16 6.40 -9.94
CA THR A 60 -11.15 5.61 -11.18
C THR A 60 -9.72 5.21 -11.52
N GLY A 61 -9.49 3.92 -11.69
CA GLY A 61 -8.15 3.38 -11.92
C GLY A 61 -8.00 2.02 -11.25
N GLY A 62 -7.58 1.03 -12.03
CA GLY A 62 -7.06 -0.26 -11.60
C GLY A 62 -7.73 -1.00 -10.43
N ILE A 63 -6.96 -1.94 -9.89
CA ILE A 63 -7.25 -2.63 -8.65
C ILE A 63 -6.22 -2.12 -7.63
N HIS A 64 -6.66 -1.76 -6.44
CA HIS A 64 -5.80 -1.30 -5.35
C HIS A 64 -5.73 -2.32 -4.25
N CYS A 65 -4.61 -2.36 -3.54
CA CYS A 65 -4.56 -3.04 -2.26
C CYS A 65 -4.36 -2.06 -1.15
N VAL A 66 -5.09 -2.32 -0.08
CA VAL A 66 -5.06 -1.54 1.13
C VAL A 66 -4.74 -2.45 2.30
N THR A 67 -3.66 -2.15 3.00
CA THR A 67 -3.26 -2.82 4.24
C THR A 67 -3.62 -1.91 5.41
N TYR A 68 -4.29 -2.46 6.43
CA TYR A 68 -4.78 -1.72 7.59
C TYR A 68 -3.95 -2.03 8.83
N PHE A 69 -3.77 -1.02 9.68
CA PHE A 69 -2.97 -1.12 10.90
C PHE A 69 -3.77 -0.60 12.10
N GLN A 70 -3.64 -1.29 13.25
CA GLN A 70 -4.20 -0.82 14.52
C GLN A 70 -3.49 0.41 15.08
N SER A 71 -2.21 0.57 14.73
CA SER A 71 -1.38 1.68 15.18
C SER A 71 -1.45 2.87 14.21
N PRO A 72 -1.26 4.12 14.69
CA PRO A 72 -1.00 5.24 13.81
C PRO A 72 0.36 5.10 13.11
N GLY A 73 0.53 5.74 11.95
CA GLY A 73 1.80 5.78 11.23
C GLY A 73 2.23 4.47 10.56
N CYS A 74 1.31 3.51 10.41
CA CYS A 74 1.54 2.21 9.77
C CYS A 74 2.75 1.48 10.35
N VAL A 75 2.94 1.64 11.65
CA VAL A 75 3.97 0.98 12.44
C VAL A 75 3.38 -0.34 12.92
N GLY A 76 3.69 -1.42 12.21
CA GLY A 76 3.39 -2.78 12.60
C GLY A 76 4.68 -3.58 12.74
N THR A 77 4.80 -4.37 13.81
CA THR A 77 5.63 -5.59 13.77
C THR A 77 4.98 -6.59 12.81
N PRO A 78 5.73 -7.55 12.22
CA PRO A 78 5.13 -8.63 11.44
C PRO A 78 3.98 -9.27 12.20
N GLY A 79 2.76 -9.24 11.64
CA GLY A 79 1.54 -9.74 12.29
C GLY A 79 0.69 -8.70 13.04
N GLN A 80 0.99 -7.39 12.92
CA GLN A 80 0.12 -6.29 13.37
C GLN A 80 -0.75 -5.70 12.23
N ASP A 81 -0.57 -6.22 11.03
CA ASP A 81 -1.43 -5.94 9.88
C ASP A 81 -2.77 -6.60 10.16
N LEU A 82 -3.83 -5.80 10.26
CA LEU A 82 -5.17 -6.33 10.55
C LEU A 82 -5.70 -7.18 9.41
N ASN A 83 -5.48 -6.69 8.18
CA ASN A 83 -5.90 -7.32 6.94
C ASN A 83 -5.28 -6.56 5.76
N THR A 84 -5.17 -7.24 4.61
CA THR A 84 -4.96 -6.59 3.31
C THR A 84 -6.19 -6.86 2.44
N ASN A 85 -6.88 -5.79 2.03
CA ASN A 85 -8.04 -5.89 1.16
C ASN A 85 -7.72 -5.42 -0.26
N ILE A 86 -8.32 -6.09 -1.22
CA ILE A 86 -8.29 -5.70 -2.63
C ILE A 86 -9.54 -4.88 -2.93
N ILE A 87 -9.37 -3.64 -3.37
CA ILE A 87 -10.45 -2.69 -3.66
C ILE A 87 -10.46 -2.42 -5.17
N ASN A 88 -11.61 -2.67 -5.80
CA ASN A 88 -11.80 -2.34 -7.21
C ASN A 88 -11.99 -0.82 -7.39
N SER A 89 -11.49 -0.29 -8.51
CA SER A 89 -11.71 1.09 -8.96
C SER A 89 -13.13 1.59 -8.69
N GLY A 90 -13.24 2.70 -7.96
CA GLY A 90 -14.51 3.41 -7.75
C GLY A 90 -15.53 2.69 -6.87
N GLN A 91 -15.22 1.51 -6.34
CA GLN A 91 -16.06 0.82 -5.37
C GLN A 91 -15.84 1.39 -3.97
N CYS A 92 -16.93 1.49 -3.22
CA CYS A 92 -16.85 1.78 -1.80
C CYS A 92 -16.55 0.49 -1.04
N GLN A 93 -15.53 0.53 -0.19
CA GLN A 93 -15.19 -0.57 0.71
C GLN A 93 -15.45 -0.17 2.14
N HIS A 94 -16.43 -0.80 2.78
CA HIS A 94 -16.58 -0.73 4.22
C HIS A 94 -15.44 -1.49 4.91
N VAL A 95 -14.77 -0.84 5.86
CA VAL A 95 -13.63 -1.41 6.59
C VAL A 95 -14.15 -2.02 7.89
N ASN A 96 -14.26 -3.34 7.92
CA ASN A 96 -14.60 -4.10 9.12
C ASN A 96 -13.52 -5.14 9.42
N THR A 97 -12.48 -4.71 10.14
CA THR A 97 -11.33 -5.54 10.53
C THR A 97 -11.53 -6.22 11.89
N GLY A 98 -12.69 -6.07 12.54
CA GLY A 98 -12.96 -6.61 13.88
C GLY A 98 -12.23 -5.88 15.03
N GLY A 99 -11.48 -4.81 14.74
CA GLY A 99 -10.76 -4.00 15.72
C GLY A 99 -10.50 -2.58 15.21
N PRO A 100 -10.05 -1.65 16.06
CA PRO A 100 -9.83 -0.26 15.65
C PRO A 100 -8.72 -0.17 14.60
N VAL A 101 -9.00 0.53 13.51
CA VAL A 101 -8.00 0.89 12.50
C VAL A 101 -7.58 2.33 12.73
N LYS A 102 -6.28 2.59 12.73
CA LYS A 102 -5.73 3.96 12.90
C LYS A 102 -4.96 4.43 11.69
N SER A 103 -4.41 3.53 10.87
CA SER A 103 -3.74 3.92 9.64
C SER A 103 -3.85 2.85 8.56
N PHE A 104 -3.56 3.24 7.32
CA PHE A 104 -3.56 2.35 6.16
C PHE A 104 -2.44 2.70 5.17
N LYS A 105 -2.04 1.71 4.38
CA LYS A 105 -1.19 1.89 3.18
C LYS A 105 -1.98 1.46 1.96
N CYS A 106 -1.83 2.19 0.85
CA CYS A 106 -2.46 1.83 -0.43
C CYS A 106 -1.41 1.69 -1.53
N SER A 107 -1.55 0.69 -2.41
CA SER A 107 -0.67 0.49 -3.57
C SER A 107 -1.47 0.06 -4.82
N PRO A 108 -1.03 0.40 -6.04
CA PRO A 108 -1.63 -0.08 -7.29
C PRO A 108 -1.13 -1.52 -7.55
N THR A 109 -2.03 -2.46 -7.87
CA THR A 109 -1.65 -3.87 -8.08
C THR A 109 -0.74 -4.05 -9.29
N PRO A 110 0.39 -4.79 -9.15
CA PRO A 110 0.47 -6.12 -8.53
C PRO A 110 1.32 -6.26 -7.25
N THR A 111 1.76 -5.19 -6.59
CA THR A 111 2.71 -5.28 -5.45
C THR A 111 2.18 -6.06 -4.24
N CYS A 112 0.88 -6.29 -4.14
CA CYS A 112 0.25 -7.00 -3.02
C CYS A 112 0.55 -8.50 -3.03
N LEU A 113 0.78 -9.08 -4.21
CA LEU A 113 1.19 -10.49 -4.35
C LEU A 113 2.67 -10.69 -3.99
N ALA A 114 3.49 -9.65 -4.16
CA ALA A 114 4.91 -9.72 -3.80
C ALA A 114 5.14 -9.86 -2.28
N TRP A 115 4.22 -9.36 -1.44
CA TRP A 115 4.30 -9.55 0.01
C TRP A 115 3.92 -10.97 0.44
N TYR A 116 3.00 -11.63 -0.26
CA TYR A 116 2.64 -13.03 0.04
C TYR A 116 3.72 -14.01 -0.41
N GLU A 117 4.38 -13.76 -1.56
CA GLU A 117 5.53 -14.57 -1.97
C GLU A 117 6.77 -14.31 -1.12
N LEU A 118 7.02 -13.09 -0.63
CA LEU A 118 8.13 -12.82 0.29
C LEU A 118 7.92 -13.46 1.67
N ILE A 119 6.69 -13.59 2.16
CA ILE A 119 6.41 -14.33 3.40
C ILE A 119 6.58 -15.84 3.20
N LEU A 120 6.15 -16.40 2.05
CA LEU A 120 6.42 -17.80 1.72
C LEU A 120 7.93 -18.08 1.51
N LEU A 121 8.68 -17.15 0.90
CA LEU A 121 10.13 -17.25 0.77
C LEU A 121 10.86 -17.08 2.12
N ALA A 122 10.34 -16.24 3.02
CA ALA A 122 10.91 -16.08 4.36
C ALA A 122 10.66 -17.32 5.24
N ILE A 123 9.52 -18.01 5.09
CA ILE A 123 9.23 -19.26 5.81
C ILE A 123 9.98 -20.46 5.19
N ALA A 124 10.34 -20.40 3.91
CA ALA A 124 11.13 -21.45 3.24
C ALA A 124 12.65 -21.35 3.47
N CYS A 125 13.11 -20.38 4.27
CA CYS A 125 14.52 -20.16 4.59
C CYS A 125 14.90 -20.41 6.07
N ASP A 126 14.02 -21.04 6.86
CA ASP A 126 14.34 -21.63 8.17
C ASP A 126 14.30 -23.16 8.11
#